data_AF-A0A016SPW9-F1
#
_entry.id   AF-A0A016SPW9-F1
#
_cell.length_a   1.000
_cell.length_b   1.000
_cell.length_c   1.000
_cell.angle_alpha   90.00
_cell.angle_beta   90.00
_cell.angle_gamma   90.00
#
_symmetry.space_group_name_H-M   'P 1'
#
loop_
_entity.id
_entity.type
_entity.pdbx_description
1 polymer ?
#
loop_
_entity_poly.entity_id
_entity_poly.type
_entity_poly.pdbx_seq_one_letter_code
_entity_poly.pdbx_strand_id
1 'polypeptide(L)'
;MTAEVRDRTLVIATILLAIYLVAGTFLFQAMEWAHEAEARANFSLAIQRFKDANGVNQSEIDRLFSDIRDAALNGIWMEKNVTSSPNWSFGQAFFFAGTLISTVGYGRVAPRTEHGKLFTIVYCIIGIPLCLALLSAIVARLRRPSQLLRGFLNQRLAHIFHAGQIQMFHLATVCLLLLVFVFLIPAWIFTNIEPDWTFLDAFYYCFVSLTTIGLGDYEPGDSPDQEYRSVYKVIATVYLLVGLCCMMLFLATLYEVPQFDLSRFFLKTEEESRMVDENEVGPKYGRFSEDGTSQSYENGFYHQQ
;
A
#
# COMPACT_ATOMS: atom_id res chain seq x y z
N MET A 1 -27.17 -8.45 14.63
CA MET A 1 -27.00 -9.37 13.49
C MET A 1 -26.50 -10.71 14.06
N THR A 2 -27.12 -11.87 13.76
CA THR A 2 -26.71 -13.15 14.38
C THR A 2 -25.35 -13.62 13.85
N ALA A 3 -24.61 -14.44 14.61
CA ALA A 3 -23.29 -14.97 14.21
C ALA A 3 -23.33 -15.63 12.82
N GLU A 4 -24.42 -16.30 12.50
CA GLU A 4 -24.68 -16.91 11.19
C GLU A 4 -24.75 -15.89 10.04
N VAL A 5 -25.28 -14.69 10.28
CA VAL A 5 -25.35 -13.63 9.25
C VAL A 5 -23.95 -13.03 9.02
N ARG A 6 -23.09 -12.95 10.04
CA ARG A 6 -21.69 -12.51 9.89
C ARG A 6 -20.90 -13.48 9.02
N ASP A 7 -21.02 -14.78 9.29
CA ASP A 7 -20.33 -15.82 8.52
C ASP A 7 -20.80 -15.79 7.06
N ARG A 8 -22.10 -15.57 6.82
CA ARG A 8 -22.64 -15.35 5.47
C ARG A 8 -22.08 -14.11 4.79
N THR A 9 -21.96 -12.98 5.48
CA THR A 9 -21.39 -11.74 4.93
C THR A 9 -19.92 -11.91 4.54
N LEU A 10 -19.13 -12.59 5.37
CA LEU A 10 -17.73 -12.91 5.07
C LEU A 10 -17.62 -13.81 3.84
N VAL A 11 -18.43 -14.88 3.76
CA VAL A 11 -18.48 -15.76 2.59
C VAL A 11 -18.85 -14.99 1.32
N ILE A 12 -19.85 -14.10 1.38
CA ILE A 12 -20.23 -13.25 0.25
C ILE A 12 -19.05 -12.37 -0.19
N ALA A 13 -18.34 -11.71 0.73
CA ALA A 13 -17.19 -10.88 0.38
C ALA A 13 -16.03 -11.68 -0.21
N THR A 14 -15.77 -12.88 0.31
CA THR A 14 -14.78 -13.79 -0.29
C THR A 14 -15.16 -14.18 -1.72
N ILE A 15 -16.44 -14.48 -1.96
CA ILE A 15 -16.94 -14.79 -3.31
C ILE A 15 -16.81 -13.57 -4.22
N LEU A 16 -17.17 -12.37 -3.76
CA LEU A 16 -17.03 -11.13 -4.54
C LEU A 16 -15.58 -10.83 -4.87
N LEU A 17 -14.64 -11.04 -3.94
CA LEU A 17 -13.21 -10.90 -4.19
C LEU A 17 -12.73 -11.92 -5.22
N ALA A 18 -13.18 -13.18 -5.15
CA ALA A 18 -12.86 -14.19 -6.15
C ALA A 18 -13.38 -13.82 -7.54
N ILE A 19 -14.61 -13.31 -7.64
CA ILE A 19 -15.19 -12.81 -8.90
C ILE A 19 -14.36 -11.63 -9.43
N TYR A 20 -13.98 -10.69 -8.57
CA TYR A 20 -13.15 -9.55 -8.95
C TYR A 20 -11.78 -9.99 -9.52
N LEU A 21 -11.15 -10.98 -8.88
CA LEU A 21 -9.89 -11.56 -9.37
C LEU A 21 -10.05 -12.25 -10.73
N VAL A 22 -11.11 -13.06 -10.91
CA VAL A 22 -11.40 -13.73 -12.18
C VAL A 22 -11.67 -12.71 -13.30
N ALA A 23 -12.46 -11.68 -13.01
CA ALA A 23 -12.70 -10.59 -13.96
C ALA A 23 -11.37 -9.88 -14.34
N GLY A 24 -10.52 -9.58 -13.36
CA GLY A 24 -9.19 -9.04 -13.57
C GLY A 24 -8.32 -9.94 -14.45
N THR A 25 -8.31 -11.26 -14.21
CA THR A 25 -7.57 -12.24 -15.03
C THR A 25 -7.96 -12.17 -16.50
N PHE A 26 -9.26 -12.20 -16.80
CA PHE A 26 -9.72 -12.13 -18.20
C PHE A 26 -9.40 -10.79 -18.85
N LEU A 27 -9.51 -9.68 -18.11
CA LEU A 27 -9.18 -8.36 -18.63
C LEU A 27 -7.69 -8.23 -18.93
N PHE A 28 -6.80 -8.63 -18.02
CA PHE A 28 -5.36 -8.60 -18.27
C PHE A 28 -4.98 -9.49 -19.45
N GLN A 29 -5.51 -10.72 -19.51
CA GLN A 29 -5.25 -11.60 -20.63
C GLN A 29 -5.74 -11.00 -21.96
N ALA A 30 -6.93 -10.39 -21.99
CA ALA A 30 -7.47 -9.79 -23.20
C ALA A 30 -6.65 -8.58 -23.68
N MET A 31 -6.08 -7.80 -22.75
CA MET A 31 -5.28 -6.61 -23.08
C MET A 31 -3.85 -6.96 -23.47
N GLU A 32 -3.19 -7.86 -22.74
CA GLU A 32 -1.75 -8.09 -22.87
C GLU A 32 -1.36 -9.23 -23.83
N TRP A 33 -2.24 -10.21 -24.04
CA TRP A 33 -1.91 -11.43 -24.80
C TRP A 33 -1.44 -11.14 -26.22
N ALA A 34 -2.12 -10.23 -26.92
CA ALA A 34 -1.77 -9.90 -28.30
C ALA A 34 -0.39 -9.23 -28.39
N HIS A 35 -0.08 -8.33 -27.46
CA HIS A 35 1.20 -7.64 -27.42
C HIS A 35 2.35 -8.59 -27.08
N GLU A 36 2.17 -9.49 -26.10
CA GLU A 36 3.16 -10.52 -25.76
C GLU A 36 3.43 -11.46 -26.95
N ALA A 37 2.37 -11.90 -27.64
CA ALA A 37 2.49 -12.79 -28.80
C ALA A 37 3.26 -12.12 -29.95
N GLU A 38 3.00 -10.84 -30.21
CA GLU A 38 3.73 -10.05 -31.20
C GLU A 38 5.20 -9.85 -30.79
N ALA A 39 5.46 -9.48 -29.54
CA ALA A 39 6.82 -9.31 -29.02
C ALA A 39 7.63 -10.60 -29.14
N ARG A 40 7.03 -11.75 -28.80
CA ARG A 40 7.65 -13.08 -28.94
C ARG A 40 7.94 -13.44 -30.40
N ALA A 41 7.02 -13.14 -31.30
CA ALA A 41 7.21 -13.36 -32.73
C ALA A 41 8.37 -12.49 -33.26
N ASN A 42 8.38 -11.20 -32.93
CA ASN A 42 9.43 -10.25 -33.32
C ASN A 42 10.81 -10.67 -32.79
N PHE A 43 10.89 -11.09 -31.53
CA PHE A 43 12.12 -11.59 -30.93
C PHE A 43 12.63 -12.85 -31.66
N SER A 44 11.74 -13.83 -31.92
CA SER A 44 12.13 -15.06 -32.62
C SER A 44 12.63 -14.79 -34.05
N LEU A 45 12.02 -13.82 -34.75
CA LEU A 45 12.42 -13.39 -36.08
C LEU A 45 13.79 -12.69 -36.06
N ALA A 46 14.04 -11.83 -35.07
CA ALA A 46 15.32 -11.15 -34.89
C ALA A 46 16.46 -12.17 -34.69
N ILE A 47 16.22 -13.21 -33.89
CA ILE A 47 17.19 -14.29 -33.67
C ILE A 47 17.45 -15.10 -34.93
N GLN A 48 16.41 -15.45 -35.71
CA GLN A 48 16.62 -16.15 -36.98
C GLN A 48 17.43 -15.32 -37.96
N ARG A 49 17.11 -14.02 -38.12
CA ARG A 49 17.89 -13.10 -38.97
C ARG A 49 19.35 -13.04 -38.55
N PHE A 50 19.62 -12.99 -37.24
CA PHE A 50 20.98 -12.97 -36.71
C PHE A 50 21.73 -14.28 -37.00
N LYS A 51 21.06 -15.43 -36.89
CA LYS A 51 21.63 -16.75 -37.23
C LYS A 51 22.00 -16.83 -38.70
N ASP A 52 21.07 -16.47 -39.58
CA ASP A 52 21.24 -16.57 -41.03
C ASP A 52 22.36 -15.63 -41.53
N ALA A 53 22.45 -14.42 -40.96
CA ALA A 53 23.46 -13.44 -41.33
C ALA A 53 24.88 -13.82 -40.90
N ASN A 54 25.04 -14.56 -39.79
CA ASN A 54 26.34 -14.82 -39.16
C ASN A 54 26.75 -16.30 -39.18
N GLY A 55 25.90 -17.20 -39.69
CA GLY A 55 26.18 -18.65 -39.72
C GLY A 55 26.28 -19.29 -38.33
N VAL A 56 25.59 -18.72 -37.33
CA VAL A 56 25.68 -19.17 -35.92
C VAL A 56 24.73 -20.33 -35.65
N ASN A 57 25.21 -21.35 -34.93
CA ASN A 57 24.43 -22.53 -34.60
C ASN A 57 23.42 -22.24 -33.47
N GLN A 58 22.29 -22.95 -33.46
CA GLN A 58 21.27 -22.81 -32.40
C GLN A 58 21.86 -23.04 -31.00
N SER A 59 22.75 -24.02 -30.85
CA SER A 59 23.40 -24.33 -29.59
C SER A 59 24.30 -23.22 -29.04
N GLU A 60 24.90 -22.40 -29.91
CA GLU A 60 25.74 -21.27 -29.50
C GLU A 60 24.87 -20.13 -28.97
N ILE A 61 23.71 -19.91 -29.60
CA ILE A 61 22.72 -18.93 -29.14
C ILE A 61 22.09 -19.37 -27.82
N ASP A 62 21.72 -20.65 -27.69
CA ASP A 62 21.14 -21.16 -26.44
C ASP A 62 22.14 -21.04 -25.28
N ARG A 63 23.44 -21.28 -25.53
CA ARG A 63 24.51 -21.03 -24.55
C ARG A 63 24.62 -19.56 -24.20
N LEU A 64 24.67 -18.67 -25.18
CA LEU A 64 24.73 -17.23 -24.96
C LEU A 64 23.53 -16.75 -24.12
N PHE A 65 22.32 -17.21 -24.41
CA PHE A 65 21.15 -16.88 -23.61
C PHE A 65 21.22 -17.44 -22.20
N SER A 66 21.76 -18.66 -22.03
CA SER A 66 22.01 -19.20 -20.69
C SER A 66 23.00 -18.32 -19.93
N ASP A 67 24.11 -17.92 -20.53
CA ASP A 67 25.13 -17.09 -19.90
C ASP A 67 24.59 -15.69 -19.55
N ILE A 68 23.84 -15.06 -20.46
CA ILE A 68 23.17 -13.77 -20.21
C ILE A 68 22.15 -13.90 -19.09
N ARG A 69 21.33 -14.96 -19.09
CA ARG A 69 20.37 -15.23 -18.02
C ARG A 69 21.08 -15.44 -16.69
N ASP A 70 22.15 -16.22 -16.65
CA ASP A 70 22.91 -16.49 -15.43
C ASP A 70 23.59 -15.20 -14.92
N ALA A 71 24.10 -14.35 -15.82
CA ALA A 71 24.60 -13.02 -15.47
C ALA A 71 23.49 -12.12 -14.89
N ALA A 72 22.31 -12.07 -15.53
CA ALA A 72 21.15 -11.30 -15.07
C ALA A 72 20.63 -11.81 -13.71
N LEU A 73 20.60 -13.13 -13.50
CA LEU A 73 20.28 -13.75 -12.21
C LEU A 73 21.31 -13.43 -11.12
N ASN A 74 22.55 -13.11 -11.50
CA ASN A 74 23.57 -12.58 -10.60
C ASN A 74 23.52 -11.04 -10.47
N GLY A 75 22.51 -10.40 -11.07
CA GLY A 75 22.29 -8.96 -11.02
C GLY A 75 23.18 -8.17 -11.97
N ILE A 76 23.71 -8.79 -13.01
CA ILE A 76 24.48 -8.12 -14.07
C ILE A 76 23.53 -7.91 -15.25
N TRP A 77 22.91 -6.73 -15.30
CA TRP A 77 22.06 -6.31 -16.41
C TRP A 77 22.90 -5.49 -17.39
N MET A 78 23.28 -6.09 -18.52
CA MET A 78 24.07 -5.44 -19.57
C MET A 78 23.15 -4.94 -20.68
N GLU A 79 22.84 -3.65 -20.69
CA GLU A 79 22.11 -3.02 -21.82
C GLU A 79 23.07 -2.46 -22.89
N LYS A 80 24.31 -2.12 -22.52
CA LYS A 80 25.33 -1.60 -23.44
C LYS A 80 26.74 -2.06 -23.03
N ASN A 81 27.70 -1.95 -23.95
CA ASN A 81 29.14 -2.08 -23.68
C ASN A 81 29.68 -0.85 -22.92
N VAL A 82 29.05 -0.51 -21.79
CA VAL A 82 29.43 0.61 -20.94
C VAL A 82 29.73 0.04 -19.57
N THR A 83 30.81 0.48 -18.95
CA THR A 83 31.10 0.24 -17.54
C THR A 83 30.06 0.96 -16.69
N SER A 84 28.88 0.35 -16.53
CA SER A 84 27.82 0.87 -15.67
C SER A 84 28.34 1.02 -14.24
N SER A 85 27.88 2.05 -13.55
CA SER A 85 28.14 2.16 -12.11
C SER A 85 27.65 0.90 -11.36
N PRO A 86 28.35 0.41 -10.33
CA PRO A 86 27.96 -0.81 -9.64
C PRO A 86 26.55 -0.73 -9.06
N ASN A 87 25.78 -1.82 -9.18
CA ASN A 87 24.42 -1.94 -8.64
C ASN A 87 24.34 -1.78 -7.11
N TRP A 88 25.44 -1.89 -6.37
CA TRP A 88 25.51 -1.66 -4.93
C TRP A 88 26.27 -0.38 -4.57
N SER A 89 26.07 0.69 -5.34
CA SER A 89 26.45 2.04 -4.92
C SER A 89 25.66 2.47 -3.67
N PHE A 90 26.18 3.44 -2.90
CA PHE A 90 25.51 3.91 -1.69
C PHE A 90 24.06 4.37 -1.95
N GLY A 91 23.82 5.14 -3.01
CA GLY A 91 22.48 5.64 -3.32
C GLY A 91 21.51 4.51 -3.68
N GLN A 92 21.96 3.52 -4.46
CA GLN A 92 21.14 2.34 -4.78
C GLN A 92 20.89 1.48 -3.53
N ALA A 93 21.89 1.29 -2.67
CA ALA A 93 21.75 0.54 -1.42
C ALA A 93 20.80 1.24 -0.43
N PHE A 94 20.85 2.58 -0.37
CA PHE A 94 19.93 3.38 0.45
C PHE A 94 18.49 3.28 -0.06
N PHE A 95 18.30 3.38 -1.38
CA PHE A 95 17.00 3.19 -2.02
C PHE A 95 16.46 1.77 -1.81
N PHE A 96 17.29 0.75 -1.95
CA PHE A 96 16.95 -0.64 -1.62
C PHE A 96 16.52 -0.79 -0.14
N ALA A 97 17.29 -0.25 0.80
CA ALA A 97 16.95 -0.30 2.22
C ALA A 97 15.61 0.42 2.53
N GLY A 98 15.38 1.59 1.92
CA GLY A 98 14.14 2.34 2.06
C GLY A 98 12.93 1.61 1.50
N THR A 99 13.06 0.99 0.33
CA THR A 99 11.98 0.21 -0.32
C THR A 99 11.63 -1.08 0.42
N LEU A 100 12.60 -1.69 1.13
CA LEU A 100 12.34 -2.83 2.03
C LEU A 100 11.47 -2.44 3.23
N ILE A 101 11.89 -1.42 4.00
CA ILE A 101 11.18 -1.06 5.24
C ILE A 101 9.82 -0.41 4.97
N SER A 102 9.66 0.22 3.80
CA SER A 102 8.38 0.78 3.34
C SER A 102 7.47 -0.25 2.67
N THR A 103 7.94 -1.49 2.50
CA THR A 103 7.21 -2.60 1.86
C THR A 103 6.87 -2.39 0.39
N VAL A 104 7.50 -1.43 -0.29
CA VAL A 104 7.35 -1.24 -1.75
C VAL A 104 8.07 -2.37 -2.50
N GLY A 105 9.35 -2.58 -2.23
CA GLY A 105 10.10 -3.77 -2.67
C GLY A 105 10.11 -4.10 -4.18
N TYR A 106 10.63 -3.22 -5.05
CA TYR A 106 10.68 -3.43 -6.51
C TYR A 106 11.37 -4.72 -7.00
N GLY A 107 12.25 -5.32 -6.20
CA GLY A 107 12.88 -6.61 -6.54
C GLY A 107 13.93 -6.58 -7.66
N ARG A 108 14.20 -5.43 -8.29
CA ARG A 108 15.20 -5.28 -9.37
C ARG A 108 16.64 -5.56 -8.91
N VAL A 109 16.97 -5.09 -7.72
CA VAL A 109 18.23 -5.40 -7.02
C VAL A 109 17.90 -6.19 -5.77
N ALA A 110 18.58 -7.32 -5.57
CA ALA A 110 18.37 -8.21 -4.43
C ALA A 110 19.70 -8.81 -3.93
N PRO A 111 19.85 -9.05 -2.61
CA PRO A 111 21.03 -9.66 -2.05
C PRO A 111 21.19 -11.10 -2.55
N ARG A 112 22.36 -11.41 -3.09
CA ARG A 112 22.68 -12.75 -3.62
C ARG A 112 23.42 -13.62 -2.61
N THR A 113 24.24 -13.01 -1.76
CA THR A 113 25.00 -13.68 -0.70
C THR A 113 24.08 -14.21 0.39
N GLU A 114 24.45 -15.34 1.01
CA GLU A 114 23.72 -15.91 2.14
C GLU A 114 23.61 -14.91 3.30
N HIS A 115 24.71 -14.22 3.62
CA HIS A 115 24.74 -13.20 4.66
C HIS A 115 23.87 -11.99 4.32
N GLY A 116 23.82 -11.54 3.06
CA GLY A 116 22.97 -10.44 2.64
C GLY A 116 21.48 -10.78 2.75
N LYS A 117 21.10 -12.02 2.41
CA LYS A 117 19.73 -12.53 2.58
C LYS A 117 19.34 -12.60 4.06
N LEU A 118 20.20 -13.18 4.91
CA LEU A 118 19.97 -13.25 6.34
C LEU A 118 19.84 -11.85 6.96
N PHE A 119 20.74 -10.93 6.61
CA PHE A 119 20.69 -9.55 7.06
C PHE A 119 19.37 -8.88 6.65
N THR A 120 18.93 -9.08 5.41
CA THR A 120 17.65 -8.52 4.90
C THR A 120 16.45 -8.99 5.71
N ILE A 121 16.40 -10.28 6.09
CA ILE A 121 15.34 -10.82 6.95
C ILE A 121 15.32 -10.08 8.31
N VAL A 122 16.47 -10.02 8.99
CA VAL A 122 16.58 -9.36 10.31
C VAL A 122 16.27 -7.87 10.20
N TYR A 123 16.77 -7.21 9.15
CA TYR A 123 16.53 -5.80 8.88
C TYR A 123 15.04 -5.50 8.69
N CYS A 124 14.30 -6.34 7.95
CA CYS A 124 12.87 -6.16 7.73
C CYS A 124 12.03 -6.41 8.99
N ILE A 125 12.38 -7.42 9.81
CA ILE A 125 11.69 -7.73 11.08
C ILE A 125 11.66 -6.52 12.01
N ILE A 126 12.75 -5.74 12.05
CA ILE A 126 12.87 -4.55 12.91
C ILE A 126 12.39 -3.30 12.15
N GLY A 127 12.79 -3.16 10.89
CA GLY A 127 12.59 -1.96 10.09
C GLY A 127 11.14 -1.71 9.71
N ILE A 128 10.36 -2.75 9.35
CA ILE A 128 8.96 -2.58 8.95
C ILE A 128 8.11 -2.09 10.14
N PRO A 129 8.14 -2.70 11.34
CA PRO A 129 7.40 -2.17 12.50
C PRO A 129 7.82 -0.74 12.87
N LEU A 130 9.12 -0.43 12.82
CA LEU A 130 9.62 0.92 13.11
C LEU A 130 9.11 1.93 12.09
N CYS A 131 9.13 1.58 10.79
CA CYS A 131 8.60 2.43 9.72
C CYS A 131 7.10 2.68 9.92
N LEU A 132 6.31 1.64 10.18
CA LEU A 132 4.86 1.76 10.43
C LEU A 132 4.56 2.64 11.66
N ALA A 133 5.31 2.48 12.75
CA ALA A 133 5.17 3.31 13.94
C ALA A 133 5.49 4.79 13.65
N LEU A 134 6.55 5.05 12.90
CA LEU A 134 6.93 6.41 12.47
C LEU A 134 5.87 7.02 11.56
N LEU A 135 5.42 6.29 10.53
CA LEU A 135 4.35 6.73 9.63
C LEU A 135 3.07 7.05 10.42
N SER A 136 2.69 6.21 11.38
CA SER A 136 1.53 6.44 12.26
C SER A 136 1.68 7.72 13.09
N ALA A 137 2.87 7.96 13.66
CA ALA A 137 3.15 9.17 14.43
C ALA A 137 3.16 10.45 13.56
N ILE A 138 3.59 10.35 12.30
CA ILE A 138 3.53 11.45 11.33
C ILE A 138 2.08 11.73 10.95
N VAL A 139 1.29 10.69 10.64
CA VAL A 139 -0.13 10.81 10.30
C VAL A 139 -0.90 11.46 11.46
N ALA A 140 -0.63 11.07 12.71
CA ALA A 140 -1.24 11.72 13.88
C ALA A 140 -0.97 13.24 13.92
N ARG A 141 0.24 13.68 13.51
CA ARG A 141 0.56 15.11 13.38
C ARG A 141 -0.12 15.75 12.17
N LEU A 142 -0.20 15.05 11.04
CA LEU A 142 -0.86 15.52 9.81
C LEU A 142 -2.39 15.59 9.93
N ARG A 143 -2.99 14.87 10.88
CA ARG A 143 -4.42 15.04 11.20
C ARG A 143 -4.75 16.44 11.66
N ARG A 144 -3.85 17.13 12.37
CA ARG A 144 -4.08 18.52 12.81
C ARG A 144 -4.31 19.49 11.63
N PRO A 145 -3.41 19.64 10.65
CA PRO A 145 -3.66 20.52 9.50
C PRO A 145 -4.86 20.06 8.67
N SER A 146 -5.11 18.75 8.54
CA SER A 146 -6.31 18.23 7.88
C SER A 146 -7.60 18.64 8.62
N GLN A 147 -7.62 18.59 9.96
CA GLN A 147 -8.75 19.07 10.77
C GLN A 147 -8.92 20.59 10.68
N LEU A 148 -7.83 21.36 10.57
CA LEU A 148 -7.92 22.80 10.31
C LEU A 148 -8.57 23.08 8.95
N LEU A 149 -8.19 22.35 7.92
CA LEU A 149 -8.82 22.42 6.59
C LEU A 149 -10.31 22.09 6.68
N ARG A 150 -10.68 21.02 7.39
CA ARG A 150 -12.09 20.67 7.63
C ARG A 150 -12.84 21.77 8.39
N GLY A 151 -12.22 22.36 9.41
CA GLY A 151 -12.79 23.47 10.18
C GLY A 151 -13.03 24.70 9.31
N PHE A 152 -12.09 25.03 8.43
CA PHE A 152 -12.23 26.10 7.44
C PHE A 152 -13.39 25.83 6.47
N LEU A 153 -13.47 24.62 5.91
CA LEU A 153 -14.59 24.21 5.05
C LEU A 153 -15.92 24.31 5.80
N ASN A 154 -15.96 23.86 7.06
CA ASN A 154 -17.16 23.94 7.89
C ASN A 154 -17.58 25.40 8.12
N GLN A 155 -16.66 26.30 8.47
CA GLN A 155 -16.99 27.72 8.65
C GLN A 155 -17.56 28.38 7.39
N ARG A 156 -17.09 27.98 6.20
CA ARG A 156 -17.53 28.54 4.92
C ARG A 156 -18.81 27.93 4.38
N LEU A 157 -19.05 26.65 4.65
CA LEU A 157 -20.08 25.84 3.97
C LEU A 157 -21.19 25.33 4.91
N ALA A 158 -21.04 25.42 6.24
CA ALA A 158 -22.02 24.88 7.20
C ALA A 158 -23.41 25.51 7.13
N HIS A 159 -23.53 26.72 6.58
CA HIS A 159 -24.84 27.36 6.41
C HIS A 159 -25.63 26.79 5.21
N ILE A 160 -24.97 26.05 4.32
CA ILE A 160 -25.54 25.53 3.07
C ILE A 160 -25.59 24.01 3.07
N PHE A 161 -24.62 23.35 3.72
CA PHE A 161 -24.41 21.90 3.64
C PHE A 161 -24.44 21.22 5.02
N HIS A 162 -24.91 19.98 5.04
CA HIS A 162 -24.90 19.15 6.25
C HIS A 162 -23.51 18.60 6.56
N ALA A 163 -23.28 18.19 7.82
CA ALA A 163 -21.98 17.71 8.30
C ALA A 163 -21.36 16.58 7.45
N GLY A 164 -22.18 15.65 6.94
CA GLY A 164 -21.71 14.56 6.07
C GLY A 164 -21.22 15.05 4.70
N GLN A 165 -21.88 16.07 4.12
CA GLN A 165 -21.45 16.66 2.85
C GLN A 165 -20.14 17.44 3.01
N ILE A 166 -19.98 18.15 4.13
CA ILE A 166 -18.73 18.85 4.47
C ILE A 166 -17.58 17.85 4.62
N GLN A 167 -17.85 16.68 5.19
CA GLN A 167 -16.87 15.61 5.28
C GLN A 167 -16.46 15.07 3.90
N MET A 168 -17.41 14.92 2.98
CA MET A 168 -17.14 14.56 1.58
C MET A 168 -16.33 15.64 0.85
N PHE A 169 -16.62 16.93 1.08
CA PHE A 169 -15.80 18.02 0.53
C PHE A 169 -14.38 18.02 1.10
N HIS A 170 -14.22 17.73 2.39
CA HIS A 170 -12.90 17.57 3.00
C HIS A 170 -12.12 16.42 2.36
N LEU A 171 -12.75 15.24 2.21
CA LEU A 171 -12.14 14.10 1.52
C LEU A 171 -11.77 14.47 0.07
N ALA A 172 -12.69 15.08 -0.68
CA ALA A 172 -12.44 15.51 -2.06
C ALA A 172 -11.27 16.50 -2.15
N THR A 173 -11.14 17.41 -1.17
CA THR A 173 -10.02 18.36 -1.10
C THR A 173 -8.70 17.64 -0.82
N VAL A 174 -8.68 16.68 0.11
CA VAL A 174 -7.50 15.85 0.39
C VAL A 174 -7.10 15.04 -0.85
N CYS A 175 -8.05 14.42 -1.54
CA CYS A 175 -7.82 13.71 -2.79
C CYS A 175 -7.26 14.62 -3.89
N LEU A 176 -7.78 15.83 -4.03
CA LEU A 176 -7.30 16.80 -5.02
C LEU A 176 -5.86 17.23 -4.72
N LEU A 177 -5.54 17.55 -3.46
CA LEU A 177 -4.20 17.91 -3.05
C LEU A 177 -3.21 16.75 -3.27
N LEU A 178 -3.62 15.53 -2.93
CA LEU A 178 -2.84 14.32 -3.15
C LEU A 178 -2.62 14.07 -4.67
N LEU A 179 -3.67 14.15 -5.49
CA LEU A 179 -3.56 14.03 -6.93
C LEU A 179 -2.56 15.06 -7.50
N VAL A 180 -2.63 16.32 -7.10
CA VAL A 180 -1.75 17.37 -7.64
C VAL A 180 -0.31 17.24 -7.12
N PHE A 181 -0.12 17.21 -5.81
CA PHE A 181 1.21 17.33 -5.19
C PHE A 181 1.96 16.01 -5.06
N VAL A 182 1.27 14.87 -5.01
CA VAL A 182 1.88 13.56 -4.79
C VAL A 182 1.96 12.74 -6.08
N PHE A 183 1.04 12.97 -7.03
CA PHE A 183 1.02 12.26 -8.32
C PHE A 183 1.38 13.15 -9.51
N LEU A 184 0.60 14.19 -9.84
CA LEU A 184 0.77 14.93 -11.10
C LEU A 184 2.10 15.72 -11.17
N ILE A 185 2.45 16.47 -10.12
CA ILE A 185 3.71 17.22 -10.10
C ILE A 185 4.92 16.26 -10.13
N PRO A 186 5.01 15.23 -9.26
CA PRO A 186 6.09 14.25 -9.34
C PRO A 186 6.16 13.51 -10.68
N ALA A 187 5.02 13.08 -11.24
CA ALA A 187 4.99 12.44 -12.55
C ALA A 187 5.57 13.33 -13.65
N TRP A 188 5.20 14.62 -13.66
CA TRP A 188 5.79 15.59 -14.58
C TRP A 188 7.30 15.72 -14.36
N ILE A 189 7.77 15.78 -13.11
CA ILE A 189 9.21 15.84 -12.79
C ILE A 189 9.92 14.58 -13.34
N PHE A 190 9.43 13.38 -13.02
CA PHE A 190 10.03 12.12 -13.49
C PHE A 190 10.07 12.01 -15.01
N THR A 191 9.01 12.44 -15.71
CA THR A 191 8.97 12.46 -17.19
C THR A 191 10.10 13.30 -17.81
N ASN A 192 10.54 14.36 -17.12
CA ASN A 192 11.61 15.23 -17.62
C ASN A 192 13.02 14.74 -17.21
N ILE A 193 13.12 13.86 -16.21
CA ILE A 193 14.39 13.34 -15.69
C ILE A 193 14.72 11.97 -16.28
N GLU A 194 13.71 11.12 -16.45
CA GLU A 194 13.85 9.75 -16.96
C GLU A 194 13.71 9.74 -18.49
N PRO A 195 14.76 9.36 -19.25
CA PRO A 195 14.78 9.53 -20.71
C PRO A 195 13.68 8.78 -21.46
N ASP A 196 13.35 7.58 -20.99
CA ASP A 196 12.46 6.65 -21.70
C ASP A 196 11.04 6.60 -21.10
N TRP A 197 10.70 7.51 -20.18
CA TRP A 197 9.41 7.50 -19.52
C TRP A 197 8.43 8.46 -20.19
N THR A 198 7.25 7.97 -20.53
CA THR A 198 6.12 8.84 -20.84
C THR A 198 5.52 9.40 -19.54
N PHE A 199 4.66 10.43 -19.66
CA PHE A 199 3.93 10.94 -18.50
C PHE A 199 3.06 9.87 -17.82
N LEU A 200 2.47 8.98 -18.63
CA LEU A 200 1.67 7.87 -18.10
C LEU A 200 2.55 6.91 -17.29
N ASP A 201 3.74 6.58 -17.78
CA ASP A 201 4.70 5.71 -17.09
C ASP A 201 5.15 6.33 -15.76
N ALA A 202 5.44 7.62 -15.77
CA ALA A 202 5.81 8.35 -14.56
C ALA A 202 4.67 8.41 -13.53
N PHE A 203 3.44 8.65 -13.98
CA PHE A 203 2.26 8.63 -13.12
C PHE A 203 1.99 7.23 -12.57
N TYR A 204 2.09 6.21 -13.42
CA TYR A 204 1.97 4.80 -13.08
C TYR A 204 3.03 4.40 -12.04
N TYR A 205 4.28 4.79 -12.24
CA TYR A 205 5.35 4.63 -11.25
C TYR A 205 4.95 5.24 -9.91
N CYS A 206 4.52 6.52 -9.87
CA CYS A 206 4.09 7.15 -8.63
C CYS A 206 2.95 6.35 -7.96
N PHE A 207 1.95 5.92 -8.73
CA PHE A 207 0.82 5.13 -8.23
C PHE A 207 1.25 3.78 -7.66
N VAL A 208 1.91 2.94 -8.45
CA VAL A 208 2.37 1.60 -8.07
C VAL A 208 3.31 1.65 -6.87
N SER A 209 4.15 2.67 -6.79
CA SER A 209 5.13 2.83 -5.70
C SER A 209 4.48 3.29 -4.40
N LEU A 210 3.64 4.33 -4.45
CA LEU A 210 3.04 4.92 -3.24
C LEU A 210 1.85 4.10 -2.71
N THR A 211 1.27 3.23 -3.53
CA THR A 211 0.33 2.18 -3.09
C THR A 211 1.04 0.92 -2.62
N THR A 212 2.38 0.93 -2.53
CA THR A 212 3.22 -0.19 -2.11
C THR A 212 3.02 -1.48 -2.90
N ILE A 213 2.61 -1.38 -4.16
CA ILE A 213 2.54 -2.53 -5.08
C ILE A 213 3.95 -2.88 -5.57
N GLY A 214 4.71 -1.87 -5.99
CA GLY A 214 6.15 -1.99 -6.30
C GLY A 214 6.51 -3.04 -7.35
N LEU A 215 5.94 -2.97 -8.56
CA LEU A 215 6.17 -3.95 -9.62
C LEU A 215 7.63 -4.00 -10.13
N GLY A 216 8.34 -2.87 -10.09
CA GLY A 216 9.77 -2.79 -10.41
C GLY A 216 10.12 -2.76 -11.90
N ASP A 217 9.09 -2.68 -12.74
CA ASP A 217 9.17 -2.33 -14.16
C ASP A 217 9.72 -0.91 -14.38
N TYR A 218 9.32 0.03 -13.52
CA TYR A 218 9.84 1.40 -13.47
C TYR A 218 10.57 1.67 -12.14
N GLU A 219 11.81 2.17 -12.23
CA GLU A 219 12.60 2.60 -11.08
C GLU A 219 13.43 3.85 -11.45
N PRO A 220 13.33 4.96 -10.69
CA PRO A 220 14.03 6.20 -11.04
C PRO A 220 15.52 6.02 -10.85
N GLY A 221 16.34 6.56 -11.74
CA GLY A 221 17.78 6.51 -11.59
C GLY A 221 18.38 5.19 -12.05
N ASP A 222 17.67 4.45 -12.89
CA ASP A 222 18.12 3.14 -13.37
C ASP A 222 19.02 3.23 -14.62
N SER A 223 18.81 4.28 -15.43
CA SER A 223 19.63 4.60 -16.61
C SER A 223 21.14 4.54 -16.31
N PRO A 224 21.96 3.84 -17.14
CA PRO A 224 23.40 3.67 -16.88
C PRO A 224 24.18 4.98 -16.87
N ASP A 225 23.78 5.94 -17.70
CA ASP A 225 24.52 7.17 -18.01
C ASP A 225 24.00 8.40 -17.22
N GLN A 226 23.23 8.20 -16.15
CA GLN A 226 22.57 9.29 -15.42
C GLN A 226 23.52 10.00 -14.44
N GLU A 227 23.68 11.31 -14.62
CA GLU A 227 24.50 12.13 -13.74
C GLU A 227 23.91 12.19 -12.33
N TYR A 228 24.77 12.21 -11.30
CA TYR A 228 24.38 12.28 -9.88
C TYR A 228 23.40 11.18 -9.40
N ARG A 229 23.37 10.01 -10.06
CA ARG A 229 22.50 8.85 -9.74
C ARG A 229 22.33 8.59 -8.24
N SER A 230 23.42 8.60 -7.47
CA SER A 230 23.37 8.33 -6.03
C SER A 230 22.51 9.34 -5.25
N VAL A 231 22.67 10.64 -5.52
CA VAL A 231 21.92 11.70 -4.85
C VAL A 231 20.45 11.63 -5.26
N TYR A 232 20.21 11.39 -6.55
CA TYR A 232 18.87 11.25 -7.09
C TYR A 232 18.10 10.08 -6.47
N LYS A 233 18.72 8.90 -6.31
CA LYS A 233 18.13 7.75 -5.59
C LYS A 233 17.77 8.07 -4.14
N VAL A 234 18.60 8.86 -3.44
CA VAL A 234 18.29 9.32 -2.08
C VAL A 234 17.06 10.24 -2.10
N ILE A 235 17.00 11.20 -3.02
CA ILE A 235 15.84 12.10 -3.19
C ILE A 235 14.57 11.29 -3.51
N ALA A 236 14.66 10.32 -4.42
CA ALA A 236 13.55 9.42 -4.75
C ALA A 236 13.07 8.63 -3.53
N THR A 237 14.00 8.16 -2.67
CA THR A 237 13.65 7.48 -1.41
C THR A 237 12.89 8.42 -0.47
N VAL A 238 13.33 9.68 -0.33
CA VAL A 238 12.63 10.69 0.48
C VAL A 238 11.24 10.97 -0.07
N TYR A 239 11.11 11.11 -1.39
CA TYR A 239 9.81 11.25 -2.05
C TYR A 239 8.88 10.07 -1.72
N LEU A 240 9.35 8.82 -1.81
CA LEU A 240 8.54 7.65 -1.47
C LEU A 240 8.08 7.69 -0.02
N LEU A 241 8.96 7.99 0.94
CA LEU A 241 8.60 8.06 2.35
C LEU A 241 7.58 9.17 2.65
N VAL A 242 7.73 10.35 2.04
CA VAL A 242 6.77 11.46 2.18
C VAL A 242 5.44 11.12 1.51
N GLY A 243 5.47 10.57 0.30
CA GLY A 243 4.27 10.14 -0.43
C GLY A 243 3.48 9.07 0.34
N LEU A 244 4.16 8.11 0.97
CA LEU A 244 3.54 7.12 1.85
C LEU A 244 2.87 7.75 3.07
N CYS A 245 3.48 8.78 3.67
CA CYS A 245 2.81 9.55 4.74
C CYS A 245 1.51 10.19 4.23
N CYS A 246 1.51 10.75 3.02
CA CYS A 246 0.32 11.33 2.39
C CYS A 246 -0.76 10.28 2.08
N MET A 247 -0.36 9.11 1.57
CA MET A 247 -1.27 7.98 1.32
C MET A 247 -1.90 7.46 2.62
N MET A 248 -1.13 7.39 3.71
CA MET A 248 -1.65 7.02 5.02
C MET A 248 -2.60 8.07 5.60
N LEU A 249 -2.36 9.36 5.35
CA LEU A 249 -3.32 10.43 5.69
C LEU A 249 -4.61 10.27 4.88
N PHE A 250 -4.52 10.04 3.57
CA PHE A 250 -5.68 9.79 2.73
C PHE A 250 -6.50 8.60 3.26
N LEU A 251 -5.85 7.47 3.54
CA LEU A 251 -6.49 6.29 4.09
C LEU A 251 -7.16 6.59 5.44
N ALA A 252 -6.49 7.34 6.32
CA ALA A 252 -7.07 7.78 7.58
C ALA A 252 -8.31 8.67 7.38
N THR A 253 -8.29 9.60 6.43
CA THR A 253 -9.45 10.46 6.11
C THR A 253 -10.58 9.69 5.43
N LEU A 254 -10.26 8.67 4.63
CA LEU A 254 -11.23 7.80 3.98
C LEU A 254 -12.00 6.96 5.00
N TYR A 255 -11.29 6.36 5.97
CA TYR A 255 -11.91 5.58 7.05
C TYR A 255 -12.79 6.42 7.99
N GLU A 256 -12.55 7.73 8.10
CA GLU A 256 -13.45 8.60 8.86
C GLU A 256 -14.83 8.73 8.18
N VAL A 257 -14.95 8.52 6.87
CA VAL A 257 -16.21 8.65 6.12
C VAL A 257 -17.05 7.38 6.29
N PRO A 258 -18.20 7.43 6.99
CA PRO A 258 -18.99 6.23 7.30
C PRO A 258 -19.51 5.47 6.08
N GLN A 259 -19.63 6.14 4.93
CA GLN A 259 -20.09 5.56 3.67
C GLN A 259 -19.03 4.65 3.02
N PHE A 260 -17.75 4.90 3.29
CA PHE A 260 -16.62 4.11 2.75
C PHE A 260 -16.02 3.16 3.79
N ASP A 261 -16.47 3.21 5.03
CA ASP A 261 -16.08 2.28 6.08
C ASP A 261 -16.72 0.90 5.83
N LEU A 262 -16.13 0.15 4.90
CA LEU A 262 -16.49 -1.24 4.60
C LEU A 262 -16.33 -2.13 5.84
N SER A 263 -15.46 -1.75 6.78
CA SER A 263 -15.26 -2.51 8.01
C SER A 263 -16.53 -2.53 8.87
N ARG A 264 -17.36 -1.47 8.87
CA ARG A 264 -18.69 -1.51 9.50
C ARG A 264 -19.62 -2.52 8.87
N PHE A 265 -19.51 -2.79 7.57
CA PHE A 265 -20.32 -3.85 6.95
C PHE A 265 -19.92 -5.25 7.47
N PHE A 266 -18.65 -5.43 7.84
CA PHE A 266 -18.10 -6.71 8.31
C PHE A 266 -18.05 -6.87 9.85
N LEU A 267 -17.82 -5.80 10.60
CA LEU A 267 -17.43 -5.80 12.03
C LEU A 267 -18.44 -5.16 12.99
N LYS A 268 -19.46 -4.41 12.51
CA LYS A 268 -20.34 -3.55 13.33
C LYS A 268 -21.04 -4.19 14.54
N THR A 269 -21.02 -5.52 14.66
CA THR A 269 -21.64 -6.19 15.82
C THR A 269 -20.67 -6.38 17.01
N GLU A 270 -19.33 -6.33 16.85
CA GLU A 270 -18.42 -6.58 17.98
C GLU A 270 -18.50 -5.50 19.08
N GLU A 271 -18.55 -4.23 18.68
CA GLU A 271 -18.70 -3.10 19.62
C GLU A 271 -20.10 -3.07 20.26
N GLU A 272 -21.16 -3.35 19.48
CA GLU A 272 -22.53 -3.47 20.03
C GLU A 272 -22.66 -4.68 20.96
N SER A 273 -22.04 -5.83 20.66
CA SER A 273 -22.06 -7.01 21.53
C SER A 273 -21.26 -6.82 22.82
N ARG A 274 -20.12 -6.12 22.78
CA ARG A 274 -19.34 -5.76 23.98
C ARG A 274 -20.10 -4.79 24.88
N MET A 275 -20.78 -3.79 24.31
CA MET A 275 -21.59 -2.84 25.08
C MET A 275 -22.88 -3.48 25.65
N VAL A 276 -23.42 -4.53 25.01
CA VAL A 276 -24.56 -5.28 25.56
C VAL A 276 -24.11 -6.20 26.69
N ASP A 277 -22.97 -6.89 26.56
CA ASP A 277 -22.39 -7.74 27.63
C ASP A 277 -22.02 -6.90 28.88
N GLU A 278 -21.43 -5.70 28.72
CA GLU A 278 -21.13 -4.83 29.87
C GLU A 278 -22.39 -4.32 30.58
N ASN A 279 -23.50 -4.12 29.86
CA ASN A 279 -24.78 -3.70 30.44
C ASN A 279 -25.58 -4.86 31.05
N GLU A 280 -25.39 -6.11 30.60
CA GLU A 280 -25.98 -7.31 31.21
C GLU A 280 -25.20 -7.80 32.45
N VAL A 281 -23.91 -7.45 32.58
CA VAL A 281 -23.05 -7.81 33.72
C VAL A 281 -23.03 -6.74 34.83
N GLY A 282 -23.89 -5.72 34.75
CA GLY A 282 -24.18 -4.83 35.88
C GLY A 282 -24.66 -5.63 37.11
N PRO A 283 -24.30 -5.23 38.35
CA PRO A 283 -24.59 -6.03 39.54
C PRO A 283 -26.09 -6.27 39.67
N LYS A 284 -26.49 -7.55 39.65
CA LYS A 284 -27.86 -8.00 39.91
C LYS A 284 -28.23 -7.64 41.35
N TYR A 285 -28.73 -6.42 41.57
CA TYR A 285 -29.50 -6.12 42.77
C TYR A 285 -30.82 -6.90 42.68
N GLY A 286 -31.00 -7.78 43.68
CA GLY A 286 -32.07 -8.76 43.74
C GLY A 286 -33.45 -8.14 43.60
N ARG A 287 -34.27 -8.79 42.77
CA ARG A 287 -35.70 -8.55 42.71
C ARG A 287 -36.41 -9.89 42.88
N PHE A 288 -37.50 -9.84 43.65
CA PHE A 288 -38.47 -10.88 44.02
C PHE A 288 -38.14 -11.65 45.32
N SER A 289 -39.07 -11.78 46.28
CA SER A 289 -40.53 -11.89 46.13
C SER A 289 -41.32 -11.27 47.30
N GLU A 290 -42.38 -10.53 46.97
CA GLU A 290 -43.58 -10.48 47.81
C GLU A 290 -44.37 -11.77 47.54
N ASP A 291 -44.43 -12.67 48.51
CA ASP A 291 -45.63 -13.48 48.79
C ASP A 291 -45.50 -14.14 50.17
N GLY A 292 -46.57 -14.05 50.95
CA GLY A 292 -46.55 -14.05 52.40
C GLY A 292 -46.32 -15.39 53.11
N THR A 293 -45.83 -15.29 54.35
CA THR A 293 -46.37 -16.03 55.49
C THR A 293 -45.90 -15.39 56.80
N SER A 294 -46.76 -15.50 57.80
CA SER A 294 -46.86 -14.81 59.08
C SER A 294 -45.83 -15.16 60.17
N GLN A 295 -45.78 -14.29 61.19
CA GLN A 295 -45.18 -14.40 62.54
C GLN A 295 -43.69 -13.95 62.61
N SER A 296 -43.21 -13.17 63.59
CA SER A 296 -43.63 -12.88 64.96
C SER A 296 -43.04 -11.55 65.48
N TYR A 297 -43.74 -10.96 66.45
CA TYR A 297 -43.38 -9.82 67.32
C TYR A 297 -41.93 -9.83 67.87
N GLU A 298 -41.30 -8.66 67.98
CA GLU A 298 -40.97 -8.00 69.28
C GLU A 298 -40.21 -6.66 69.12
N ASN A 299 -40.37 -5.83 70.16
CA ASN A 299 -40.05 -4.41 70.27
C ASN A 299 -38.56 -4.10 70.49
N GLY A 300 -38.13 -2.85 70.23
CA GLY A 300 -36.88 -2.36 70.83
C GLY A 300 -36.35 -0.98 70.43
N PHE A 301 -36.85 0.06 71.10
CA PHE A 301 -36.13 1.26 71.57
C PHE A 301 -35.65 2.39 70.63
N TYR A 302 -36.17 3.58 70.95
CA TYR A 302 -35.66 4.93 70.67
C TYR A 302 -34.47 5.30 71.59
N HIS A 303 -33.49 6.07 71.08
CA HIS A 303 -32.99 7.37 71.61
C HIS A 303 -31.72 7.81 70.83
N GLN A 304 -31.70 9.03 70.23
CA GLN A 304 -30.91 10.22 70.63
C GLN A 304 -29.39 9.98 70.73
N GLN A 305 -28.49 10.70 70.08
CA GLN A 305 -28.38 12.12 69.68
C GLN A 305 -27.53 12.23 68.41
#